data_AF-A0A386RF74-F1
#
_entry.id   AF-A0A386RF74-F1
#
_cell.length_a   1.000
_cell.length_b   1.000
_cell.length_c   1.000
_cell.angle_alpha   90.00
_cell.angle_beta   90.00
_cell.angle_gamma   90.00
#
_symmetry.space_group_name_H-M   'P 1'
#
loop_
_entity.id
_entity.type
_entity.pdbx_description
1 polymer ?
#
loop_
_entity_poly.entity_id
_entity_poly.type
_entity_poly.pdbx_seq_one_letter_code
_entity_poly.pdbx_strand_id
1 'polypeptide(L)'
;MSEEIETINFEPGKKHYMSWPVIALIDFVTIISFENIFYPFQNQGLSVVVSWIFLLFAYVIPYALMSTQMGLTFNDQTGGLASWVRYSSNDTLGYWTSWMYWVQTVPYLVDVSNSVIVSFSWIILGNNTLDKHMSTFWFGILTFVIILAFILIENAIKNSLELLSLIGGGAMFIMSMLFVLLAVWAVMHGHHIATKPFNWGAFKPSFSLRYFSTTGLLIFAMSGAELAAPYIVQMRDPKYEFPKAMWMLALMTGFLTIFGTLALAMFSNAHHIPHDFKMKGPYYAFQLLSESLGWG
;
A
#
# COMPACT_ATOMS: atom_id res chain seq x y z
N MET A 1 -12.14 -13.26 37.02
CA MET A 1 -13.01 -12.43 36.17
C MET A 1 -12.55 -12.69 34.75
N SER A 2 -13.08 -13.76 34.16
CA SER A 2 -12.74 -14.21 32.81
C SER A 2 -13.55 -13.40 31.83
N GLU A 3 -12.89 -12.56 31.03
CA GLU A 3 -13.51 -11.94 29.86
C GLU A 3 -13.93 -13.04 28.90
N GLU A 4 -15.25 -13.17 28.73
CA GLU A 4 -15.83 -13.94 27.65
C GLU A 4 -15.39 -13.29 26.33
N ILE A 5 -14.53 -14.01 25.60
CA ILE A 5 -14.32 -13.77 24.18
C ILE A 5 -15.69 -13.97 23.54
N GLU A 6 -16.32 -12.87 23.12
CA GLU A 6 -17.59 -12.86 22.41
C GLU A 6 -17.40 -13.62 21.09
N THR A 7 -17.65 -14.92 21.12
CA THR A 7 -17.68 -15.76 19.94
C THR A 7 -18.85 -15.31 19.10
N ILE A 8 -18.54 -14.71 17.95
CA ILE A 8 -19.53 -14.27 16.95
C ILE A 8 -20.42 -15.48 16.62
N ASN A 9 -21.64 -15.49 17.16
CA ASN A 9 -22.62 -16.55 16.93
C ASN A 9 -23.16 -16.39 15.50
N PHE A 10 -22.77 -17.29 14.61
CA PHE A 10 -23.25 -17.31 13.23
C PHE A 10 -24.54 -18.13 13.12
N GLU A 11 -25.67 -17.44 12.91
CA GLU A 11 -26.92 -18.07 12.44
C GLU A 11 -26.77 -18.47 10.95
N PRO A 12 -26.90 -19.76 10.59
CA PRO A 12 -26.86 -20.19 9.19
C PRO A 12 -28.09 -19.66 8.45
N GLY A 13 -27.88 -18.81 7.42
CA GLY A 13 -28.94 -18.29 6.55
C GLY A 13 -28.92 -16.79 6.28
N LYS A 14 -28.12 -16.00 7.02
CA LYS A 14 -27.89 -14.58 6.71
C LYS A 14 -26.78 -14.44 5.67
N LYS A 15 -27.07 -13.76 4.56
CA LYS A 15 -26.02 -13.32 3.61
C LYS A 15 -25.02 -12.47 4.39
N HIS A 16 -23.76 -12.91 4.43
CA HIS A 16 -22.68 -12.16 5.02
C HIS A 16 -22.33 -10.99 4.09
N TYR A 17 -22.50 -9.76 4.57
CA TYR A 17 -22.20 -8.55 3.82
C TYR A 17 -20.98 -7.87 4.44
N MET A 18 -20.01 -7.52 3.61
CA MET A 18 -18.87 -6.73 4.04
C MET A 18 -19.24 -5.26 4.11
N SER A 19 -18.73 -4.58 5.13
CA SER A 19 -18.89 -3.13 5.25
C SER A 19 -18.00 -2.39 4.24
N TRP A 20 -18.46 -1.25 3.75
CA TRP A 20 -17.69 -0.46 2.79
C TRP A 20 -16.30 0.00 3.30
N PRO A 21 -16.07 0.28 4.61
CA PRO A 21 -14.73 0.61 5.10
C PRO A 21 -13.78 -0.59 5.05
N VAL A 22 -14.28 -1.81 5.28
CA VAL A 22 -13.48 -3.04 5.12
C VAL A 22 -12.96 -3.15 3.70
N ILE A 23 -13.84 -2.94 2.71
CA ILE A 23 -13.45 -3.00 1.29
C ILE A 23 -12.46 -1.88 0.95
N ALA A 24 -12.64 -0.67 1.49
CA ALA A 24 -11.66 0.40 1.34
C ALA A 24 -10.29 0.02 1.93
N LEU A 25 -10.27 -0.68 3.08
CA LEU A 25 -9.03 -1.15 3.72
C LEU A 25 -8.37 -2.30 2.98
N ILE A 26 -9.15 -3.24 2.43
CA ILE A 26 -8.66 -4.29 1.51
C ILE A 26 -7.95 -3.63 0.33
N ASP A 27 -8.60 -2.66 -0.30
CA ASP A 27 -8.02 -2.01 -1.47
C ASP A 27 -6.80 -1.17 -1.10
N PHE A 28 -6.90 -0.39 -0.02
CA PHE A 28 -5.79 0.44 0.47
C PHE A 28 -4.54 -0.41 0.79
N VAL A 29 -4.68 -1.52 1.52
CA VAL A 29 -3.54 -2.37 1.88
C VAL A 29 -2.92 -3.08 0.68
N THR A 30 -3.71 -3.30 -0.37
CA THR A 30 -3.24 -3.98 -1.58
C THR A 30 -2.57 -3.03 -2.56
N ILE A 31 -3.02 -1.77 -2.60
CA ILE A 31 -2.54 -0.76 -3.56
C ILE A 31 -1.29 -0.07 -3.03
N ILE A 32 -1.34 0.45 -1.81
CA ILE A 32 -0.29 1.33 -1.30
C ILE A 32 0.11 0.97 0.11
N SER A 33 1.42 0.94 0.32
CA SER A 33 2.05 0.66 1.60
C SER A 33 2.96 1.80 2.05
N PHE A 34 3.24 1.84 3.35
CA PHE A 34 4.09 2.89 3.94
C PHE A 34 5.48 2.94 3.28
N GLU A 35 6.03 1.79 2.87
CA GLU A 35 7.31 1.71 2.13
C GLU A 35 7.30 2.39 0.75
N ASN A 36 6.13 2.61 0.13
CA ASN A 36 6.06 3.17 -1.22
C ASN A 36 6.46 4.66 -1.29
N ILE A 37 6.48 5.38 -0.17
CA ILE A 37 6.93 6.78 -0.14
C ILE A 37 8.47 6.92 -0.15
N PHE A 38 9.19 5.85 0.23
CA PHE A 38 10.63 5.90 0.50
C PHE A 38 11.47 5.97 -0.77
N TYR A 39 11.25 5.05 -1.71
CA TYR A 39 12.03 4.99 -2.95
C TYR A 39 11.86 6.24 -3.83
N PRO A 40 10.63 6.76 -4.03
CA PRO A 40 10.45 7.99 -4.79
C PRO A 40 11.05 9.20 -4.10
N PHE A 41 10.94 9.31 -2.77
CA PHE A 41 11.57 10.37 -2.00
C PHE A 41 13.10 10.35 -2.12
N GLN A 42 13.73 9.17 -2.08
CA GLN A 42 15.17 9.01 -2.29
C GLN A 42 15.62 9.48 -3.69
N ASN A 43 14.80 9.29 -4.73
CA ASN A 43 15.18 9.59 -6.11
C ASN A 43 14.83 11.01 -6.57
N GLN A 44 13.73 11.57 -6.06
CA GLN A 44 13.19 12.88 -6.48
C GLN A 44 13.27 13.95 -5.38
N GLY A 45 13.64 13.59 -4.15
CA GLY A 45 13.63 14.50 -3.00
C GLY A 45 12.24 15.11 -2.77
N LEU A 46 12.19 16.40 -2.43
CA LEU A 46 10.94 17.12 -2.18
C LEU A 46 10.05 17.30 -3.43
N SER A 47 10.63 17.22 -4.64
CA SER A 47 9.85 17.37 -5.88
C SER A 47 8.80 16.27 -6.05
N VAL A 48 8.98 15.12 -5.39
CA VAL A 48 8.02 14.02 -5.40
C VAL A 48 6.68 14.40 -4.79
N VAL A 49 6.63 15.37 -3.86
CA VAL A 49 5.36 15.84 -3.28
C VAL A 49 4.48 16.45 -4.36
N VAL A 50 5.07 17.18 -5.31
CA VAL A 50 4.35 17.72 -6.46
C VAL A 50 3.89 16.59 -7.39
N SER A 51 4.74 15.57 -7.60
CA SER A 51 4.37 14.36 -8.35
C SER A 51 3.18 13.63 -7.73
N TRP A 52 3.16 13.46 -6.40
CA TRP A 52 2.05 12.82 -5.67
C TRP A 52 0.76 13.63 -5.78
N ILE A 53 0.81 14.95 -5.58
CA ILE A 53 -0.37 15.82 -5.74
C ILE A 53 -0.90 15.72 -7.17
N PHE A 54 -0.02 15.81 -8.17
CA PHE A 54 -0.41 15.70 -9.57
C PHE A 54 -1.08 14.34 -9.84
N LEU A 55 -0.45 13.23 -9.42
CA LEU A 55 -0.99 11.90 -9.66
C LEU A 55 -2.27 11.62 -8.86
N LEU A 56 -2.45 12.19 -7.67
CA LEU A 56 -3.69 12.07 -6.91
C LEU A 56 -4.89 12.58 -7.74
N PHE A 57 -4.75 13.77 -8.33
CA PHE A 57 -5.83 14.39 -9.11
C PHE A 57 -5.92 13.90 -10.56
N ALA A 58 -4.77 13.62 -11.20
CA ALA A 58 -4.72 13.24 -12.61
C ALA A 58 -4.84 11.73 -12.84
N TYR A 59 -4.58 10.92 -11.82
CA TYR A 59 -4.56 9.46 -11.93
C TYR A 59 -5.44 8.77 -10.88
N VAL A 60 -5.14 8.89 -9.59
CA VAL A 60 -5.81 8.11 -8.52
C VAL A 60 -7.31 8.36 -8.47
N ILE A 61 -7.73 9.63 -8.38
CA ILE A 61 -9.15 9.98 -8.31
C ILE A 61 -9.88 9.55 -9.60
N PRO A 62 -9.43 9.93 -10.82
CA PRO A 62 -10.05 9.46 -12.05
C PRO A 62 -10.11 7.93 -12.14
N TYR A 63 -9.02 7.24 -11.76
CA TYR A 63 -8.92 5.79 -11.84
C TYR A 63 -9.90 5.11 -10.89
N ALA A 64 -9.95 5.53 -9.62
CA ALA A 64 -10.91 5.01 -8.65
C ALA A 64 -12.36 5.23 -9.10
N LEU A 65 -12.69 6.39 -9.69
CA LEU A 65 -14.02 6.67 -10.24
C LEU A 65 -14.35 5.81 -11.46
N MET A 66 -13.40 5.59 -12.37
CA MET A 66 -13.58 4.69 -13.52
C MET A 66 -13.79 3.25 -13.05
N SER A 67 -12.97 2.76 -12.13
CA SER A 67 -13.13 1.44 -11.50
C SER A 67 -14.46 1.32 -10.76
N THR A 68 -14.92 2.40 -10.10
CA THR A 68 -16.25 2.48 -9.49
C THR A 68 -17.34 2.23 -10.52
N GLN A 69 -17.33 3.00 -11.61
CA GLN A 69 -18.36 2.95 -12.65
C GLN A 69 -18.37 1.58 -13.34
N MET A 70 -17.20 1.06 -13.70
CA MET A 70 -17.07 -0.24 -14.38
C MET A 70 -17.48 -1.39 -13.44
N GLY A 71 -17.05 -1.36 -12.18
CA GLY A 71 -17.42 -2.36 -11.19
C GLY A 71 -18.92 -2.41 -10.89
N LEU A 72 -19.58 -1.24 -10.83
CA LEU A 72 -21.04 -1.19 -10.65
C LEU A 72 -21.82 -1.58 -11.90
N THR A 73 -21.27 -1.30 -13.09
CA THR A 73 -21.91 -1.64 -14.37
C THR A 73 -21.85 -3.15 -14.65
N PHE A 74 -20.71 -3.78 -14.35
CA PHE A 74 -20.46 -5.20 -14.56
C PHE A 74 -20.46 -5.97 -13.24
N ASN A 75 -21.41 -5.67 -12.35
CA ASN A 75 -21.48 -6.24 -11.01
C ASN A 75 -21.81 -7.75 -10.98
N ASP A 76 -22.26 -8.30 -12.10
CA ASP A 76 -22.52 -9.71 -12.35
C ASP A 76 -21.28 -10.49 -12.79
N GLN A 77 -20.19 -9.78 -13.12
CA GLN A 77 -18.96 -10.36 -13.65
C GLN A 77 -17.87 -10.41 -12.57
N THR A 78 -17.35 -11.61 -12.29
CA THR A 78 -16.27 -11.80 -11.31
C THR A 78 -14.87 -11.56 -11.88
N GLY A 79 -14.73 -11.42 -13.20
CA GLY A 79 -13.42 -11.31 -13.87
C GLY A 79 -12.76 -9.93 -13.84
N GLY A 80 -13.32 -8.96 -13.11
CA GLY A 80 -12.74 -7.64 -12.88
C GLY A 80 -12.33 -6.91 -14.17
N LEU A 81 -11.14 -6.32 -14.17
CA LEU A 81 -10.61 -5.50 -15.26
C LEU A 81 -10.61 -6.21 -16.63
N ALA A 82 -10.29 -7.50 -16.66
CA ALA A 82 -10.28 -8.24 -17.93
C ALA A 82 -11.69 -8.40 -18.51
N SER A 83 -12.68 -8.69 -17.67
CA SER A 83 -14.08 -8.72 -18.09
C SER A 83 -14.53 -7.35 -18.58
N TRP A 84 -14.18 -6.28 -17.87
CA TRP A 84 -14.51 -4.91 -18.25
C TRP A 84 -14.00 -4.54 -19.64
N VAL A 85 -12.73 -4.84 -19.94
CA VAL A 85 -12.12 -4.57 -21.24
C VAL A 85 -12.74 -5.45 -22.33
N ARG A 86 -13.01 -6.72 -22.02
CA ARG A 86 -13.67 -7.65 -22.94
C ARG A 86 -15.04 -7.15 -23.38
N TYR A 87 -15.89 -6.76 -22.42
CA TYR A 87 -17.26 -6.33 -22.68
C TYR A 87 -17.36 -4.92 -23.28
N SER A 88 -16.43 -4.04 -22.94
CA SER A 88 -16.41 -2.68 -23.50
C SER A 88 -15.74 -2.59 -24.87
N SER A 89 -14.83 -3.51 -25.18
CA SER A 89 -14.04 -3.49 -26.41
C SER A 89 -14.20 -4.80 -27.20
N ASN A 90 -13.37 -5.81 -26.95
CA ASN A 90 -13.42 -7.09 -27.64
C ASN A 90 -12.66 -8.19 -26.87
N ASP A 91 -12.88 -9.45 -27.28
CA ASP A 91 -12.25 -10.64 -26.67
C ASP A 91 -10.71 -10.61 -26.73
N THR A 92 -10.12 -10.04 -27.78
CA THR A 92 -8.66 -9.95 -27.93
C THR A 92 -8.05 -9.04 -26.88
N LEU A 93 -8.62 -7.85 -26.67
CA LEU A 93 -8.15 -6.90 -25.66
C LEU A 93 -8.42 -7.40 -24.24
N GLY A 94 -9.55 -8.10 -24.03
CA GLY A 94 -9.82 -8.80 -22.77
C GLY A 94 -8.73 -9.84 -22.44
N TYR A 95 -8.36 -10.67 -23.42
CA TYR A 95 -7.27 -11.65 -23.27
C TYR A 95 -5.93 -10.99 -22.94
N TRP A 96 -5.54 -9.96 -23.68
CA TRP A 96 -4.28 -9.23 -23.41
C TRP A 96 -4.27 -8.61 -22.01
N THR A 97 -5.41 -8.08 -21.57
CA THR A 97 -5.57 -7.53 -20.22
C THR A 97 -5.38 -8.62 -19.17
N SER A 98 -6.04 -9.79 -19.30
CA SER A 98 -5.82 -10.94 -18.42
C SER A 98 -4.36 -11.39 -18.39
N TRP A 99 -3.72 -11.48 -19.56
CA TRP A 99 -2.34 -11.93 -19.67
C TRP A 99 -1.38 -10.96 -18.97
N MET A 100 -1.51 -9.65 -19.21
CA MET A 100 -0.71 -8.64 -18.53
C MET A 100 -0.92 -8.67 -17.02
N TYR A 101 -2.17 -8.87 -16.58
CA TYR A 101 -2.51 -9.00 -15.16
C TYR A 101 -1.83 -10.21 -14.50
N TRP A 102 -1.84 -11.35 -15.19
CA TRP A 102 -1.18 -12.57 -14.71
C TRP A 102 0.34 -12.38 -14.66
N VAL A 103 0.94 -11.83 -15.71
CA VAL A 103 2.39 -11.59 -15.79
C VAL A 103 2.87 -10.64 -14.69
N GLN A 104 2.15 -9.56 -14.38
CA GLN A 104 2.55 -8.65 -13.29
C GLN A 104 2.43 -9.26 -11.90
N THR A 105 1.51 -10.22 -11.71
CA THR A 105 1.25 -10.83 -10.40
C THR A 105 2.43 -11.68 -9.93
N VAL A 106 3.14 -12.35 -10.86
CA VAL A 106 4.28 -13.21 -10.53
C VAL A 106 5.43 -12.45 -9.83
N PRO A 107 6.00 -11.37 -10.40
CA PRO A 107 7.04 -10.60 -9.71
C PRO A 107 6.52 -9.89 -8.46
N TYR A 108 5.25 -9.47 -8.45
CA TYR A 108 4.65 -8.86 -7.26
C TYR A 108 4.60 -9.82 -6.07
N LEU A 109 4.19 -11.07 -6.29
CA LEU A 109 4.15 -12.10 -5.24
C LEU A 109 5.54 -12.34 -4.61
N VAL A 110 6.60 -12.27 -5.42
CA VAL A 110 7.98 -12.39 -4.95
C VAL A 110 8.39 -11.17 -4.12
N ASP A 111 8.06 -9.94 -4.56
CA ASP A 111 8.38 -8.69 -3.82
C ASP A 111 7.71 -8.67 -2.43
N VAL A 112 6.43 -9.03 -2.37
CA VAL A 112 5.66 -9.08 -1.11
C VAL A 112 6.25 -10.13 -0.16
N SER A 113 6.55 -11.33 -0.66
CA SER A 113 7.09 -12.41 0.16
C SER A 113 8.48 -12.08 0.70
N ASN A 114 9.32 -11.39 -0.07
CA ASN A 114 10.62 -10.93 0.39
C ASN A 114 10.50 -9.88 1.50
N SER A 115 9.50 -9.01 1.43
CA SER A 115 9.25 -7.98 2.46
C SER A 115 8.88 -8.60 3.82
N VAL A 116 8.21 -9.76 3.83
CA VAL A 116 7.93 -10.54 5.05
C VAL A 116 9.23 -11.05 5.68
N ILE A 117 10.17 -11.56 4.88
CA ILE A 117 11.48 -12.04 5.37
C ILE A 117 12.27 -10.89 6.00
N VAL A 118 12.27 -9.72 5.35
CA VAL A 118 12.92 -8.51 5.91
C VAL A 118 12.28 -8.12 7.24
N SER A 119 10.96 -8.19 7.34
CA SER A 119 10.23 -7.90 8.58
C SER A 119 10.64 -8.85 9.72
N PHE A 120 10.75 -10.16 9.44
CA PHE A 120 11.25 -11.14 10.42
C PHE A 120 12.71 -10.88 10.82
N SER A 121 13.56 -10.46 9.87
CA SER A 121 14.93 -10.08 10.16
C SER A 121 14.98 -8.98 11.22
N TRP A 122 14.18 -7.93 11.05
CA TRP A 122 14.12 -6.83 12.00
C TRP A 122 13.60 -7.26 13.37
N ILE A 123 12.59 -8.14 13.42
CA ILE A 123 12.03 -8.65 14.69
C ILE A 123 13.06 -9.49 15.47
N ILE A 124 13.80 -10.38 14.78
CA ILE A 124 14.68 -11.35 15.44
C ILE A 124 16.07 -10.77 15.71
N LEU A 125 16.64 -10.04 14.74
CA LEU A 125 18.02 -9.57 14.77
C LEU A 125 18.16 -8.07 15.08
N GLY A 126 17.04 -7.34 15.14
CA GLY A 126 17.06 -5.88 15.26
C GLY A 126 17.65 -5.16 14.04
N ASN A 127 17.88 -5.88 12.94
CA ASN A 127 18.43 -5.35 11.70
C ASN A 127 18.03 -6.23 10.52
N ASN A 128 18.31 -5.77 9.30
CA ASN A 128 17.89 -6.44 8.08
C ASN A 128 18.84 -7.55 7.59
N THR A 129 19.84 -7.98 8.37
CA THR A 129 20.96 -8.79 7.85
C THR A 129 20.66 -10.28 7.63
N LEU A 130 19.44 -10.75 7.89
CA LEU A 130 19.10 -12.16 7.72
C LEU A 130 19.32 -12.65 6.28
N ASP A 131 19.12 -11.78 5.29
CA ASP A 131 19.41 -12.03 3.88
C ASP A 131 20.93 -12.21 3.62
N LYS A 132 21.78 -11.45 4.31
CA LYS A 132 23.25 -11.55 4.20
C LYS A 132 23.83 -12.78 4.88
N HIS A 133 23.12 -13.35 5.85
CA HIS A 133 23.51 -14.57 6.54
C HIS A 133 22.96 -15.84 5.87
N MET A 134 22.21 -15.70 4.77
CA MET A 134 21.51 -16.79 4.11
C MET A 134 21.90 -16.85 2.62
N SER A 135 22.14 -18.06 2.09
CA SER A 135 22.37 -18.20 0.64
C SER A 135 21.08 -17.93 -0.13
N THR A 136 21.19 -17.52 -1.40
CA THR A 136 20.03 -17.29 -2.29
C THR A 136 19.09 -18.51 -2.36
N PHE A 137 19.65 -19.72 -2.24
CA PHE A 137 18.86 -20.95 -2.20
C PHE A 137 17.97 -21.05 -0.97
N TRP A 138 18.55 -20.86 0.23
CA TRP A 138 17.78 -20.90 1.49
C TRP A 138 16.78 -19.76 1.58
N PHE A 139 17.14 -18.58 1.05
CA PHE A 139 16.22 -17.46 0.93
C PHE A 139 15.01 -17.84 0.08
N GLY A 140 15.22 -18.44 -1.10
CA GLY A 140 14.13 -18.92 -1.95
C GLY A 140 13.24 -19.98 -1.29
N ILE A 141 13.83 -20.90 -0.51
CA ILE A 141 13.08 -21.90 0.27
C ILE A 141 12.22 -21.22 1.33
N LEU A 142 12.75 -20.23 2.04
CA LEU A 142 12.00 -19.47 3.04
C LEU A 142 10.84 -18.70 2.39
N THR A 143 11.08 -18.03 1.26
CA THR A 143 10.05 -17.37 0.46
C THR A 143 8.95 -18.35 0.07
N PHE A 144 9.31 -19.54 -0.42
CA PHE A 144 8.35 -20.58 -0.79
C PHE A 144 7.52 -21.07 0.41
N VAL A 145 8.16 -21.30 1.56
CA VAL A 145 7.50 -21.74 2.79
C VAL A 145 6.50 -20.68 3.28
N ILE A 146 6.87 -19.39 3.20
CA ILE A 146 5.98 -18.27 3.56
C ILE A 146 4.75 -18.25 2.64
N ILE A 147 4.95 -18.30 1.32
CA ILE A 147 3.84 -18.34 0.35
C ILE A 147 2.92 -19.53 0.63
N LEU A 148 3.49 -20.72 0.83
CA LEU A 148 2.72 -21.92 1.12
C LEU A 148 1.93 -21.80 2.43
N ALA A 149 2.54 -21.24 3.47
CA ALA A 149 1.87 -21.00 4.75
C ALA A 149 0.67 -20.06 4.58
N PHE A 150 0.82 -18.95 3.84
CA PHE A 150 -0.29 -18.04 3.56
C PHE A 150 -1.42 -18.71 2.80
N ILE A 151 -1.12 -19.51 1.77
CA ILE A 151 -2.13 -20.27 1.02
C ILE A 151 -2.89 -21.24 1.94
N LEU A 152 -2.18 -21.94 2.84
CA LEU A 152 -2.79 -22.88 3.78
C LEU A 152 -3.68 -22.15 4.82
N ILE A 153 -3.23 -21.00 5.33
CA ILE A 153 -4.01 -20.17 6.26
C ILE A 153 -5.27 -19.63 5.58
N GLU A 154 -5.14 -19.13 4.35
CA GLU A 154 -6.26 -18.62 3.56
C GLU A 154 -7.32 -19.70 3.35
N ASN A 155 -6.90 -20.93 3.03
CA ASN A 155 -7.80 -22.05 2.84
C ASN A 155 -8.44 -22.54 4.16
N ALA A 156 -7.73 -22.44 5.29
CA ALA A 156 -8.21 -22.91 6.59
C ALA A 156 -9.19 -21.94 7.28
N ILE A 157 -8.99 -20.62 7.10
CA ILE A 157 -9.74 -19.58 7.81
C ILE A 157 -10.75 -18.93 6.86
N LYS A 158 -12.05 -19.17 7.11
CA LYS A 158 -13.13 -18.45 6.41
C LYS A 158 -13.03 -16.95 6.71
N ASN A 159 -13.24 -16.12 5.69
CA ASN A 159 -13.15 -14.64 5.76
C ASN A 159 -11.79 -14.11 6.23
N SER A 160 -10.72 -14.91 6.07
CA SER A 160 -9.35 -14.50 6.39
C SER A 160 -8.97 -13.16 5.75
N LEU A 161 -9.37 -12.93 4.50
CA LEU A 161 -9.10 -11.68 3.79
C LEU A 161 -9.68 -10.44 4.49
N GLU A 162 -10.92 -10.51 5.00
CA GLU A 162 -11.55 -9.41 5.72
C GLU A 162 -10.85 -9.13 7.06
N LEU A 163 -10.54 -10.18 7.83
CA LEU A 163 -9.85 -10.02 9.10
C LEU A 163 -8.42 -9.49 8.90
N LEU A 164 -7.68 -10.06 7.95
CA LEU A 164 -6.30 -9.68 7.65
C LEU A 164 -6.21 -8.26 7.08
N SER A 165 -7.17 -7.84 6.26
CA SER A 165 -7.21 -6.47 5.74
C SER A 165 -7.62 -5.43 6.79
N LEU A 166 -8.55 -5.76 7.69
CA LEU A 166 -8.88 -4.91 8.83
C LEU A 166 -7.66 -4.67 9.72
N ILE A 167 -6.96 -5.74 10.07
CA ILE A 167 -5.76 -5.66 10.91
C ILE A 167 -4.62 -4.97 10.13
N GLY A 168 -4.31 -5.45 8.92
CA GLY A 168 -3.18 -4.97 8.13
C GLY A 168 -3.37 -3.55 7.61
N GLY A 169 -4.50 -3.27 6.94
CA GLY A 169 -4.83 -1.95 6.43
C GLY A 169 -5.06 -0.94 7.56
N GLY A 170 -5.75 -1.34 8.63
CA GLY A 170 -5.94 -0.51 9.81
C GLY A 170 -4.63 -0.17 10.51
N ALA A 171 -3.80 -1.17 10.81
CA ALA A 171 -2.49 -0.96 11.43
C ALA A 171 -1.60 -0.08 10.56
N MET A 172 -1.56 -0.31 9.25
CA MET A 172 -0.75 0.48 8.33
C MET A 172 -1.19 1.95 8.27
N PHE A 173 -2.48 2.21 8.20
CA PHE A 173 -3.00 3.58 8.19
C PHE A 173 -2.74 4.28 9.52
N ILE A 174 -2.97 3.60 10.65
CA ILE A 174 -2.68 4.13 12.00
C ILE A 174 -1.19 4.45 12.13
N MET A 175 -0.30 3.54 11.71
CA MET A 175 1.15 3.76 11.74
C MET A 175 1.54 4.98 10.90
N SER A 176 0.96 5.12 9.71
CA SER A 176 1.21 6.27 8.83
C SER A 176 0.74 7.58 9.47
N MET A 177 -0.43 7.57 10.11
CA MET A 177 -0.97 8.73 10.84
C MET A 177 -0.06 9.11 12.01
N LEU A 178 0.36 8.13 12.82
CA LEU A 178 1.26 8.34 13.96
C LEU A 178 2.59 8.94 13.50
N PHE A 179 3.16 8.43 12.41
CA PHE A 179 4.40 8.96 11.84
C PHE A 179 4.26 10.44 11.48
N VAL A 180 3.18 10.82 10.79
CA VAL A 180 2.90 12.22 10.42
C VAL A 180 2.70 13.10 11.65
N LEU A 181 1.92 12.63 12.64
CA LEU A 181 1.63 13.41 13.85
C LEU A 181 2.88 13.65 14.69
N LEU A 182 3.72 12.63 14.87
CA LEU A 182 4.99 12.76 15.58
C LEU A 182 5.98 13.65 14.81
N ALA A 183 5.95 13.61 13.47
CA ALA A 183 6.74 14.52 12.64
C ALA A 183 6.39 15.98 12.88
N VAL A 184 5.11 16.30 12.84
CA VAL A 184 4.60 17.64 13.12
C VAL A 184 4.95 18.04 14.55
N TRP A 185 4.77 17.15 15.53
CA TRP A 185 5.12 17.40 16.92
C TRP A 185 6.61 17.75 17.10
N ALA A 186 7.52 16.98 16.50
CA ALA A 186 8.96 17.22 16.62
C ALA A 186 9.37 18.59 16.06
N VAL A 187 8.84 18.96 14.89
CA VAL A 187 9.13 20.26 14.28
C VAL A 187 8.59 21.41 15.13
N MET A 188 7.38 21.27 15.69
CA MET A 188 6.83 22.27 16.63
C MET A 188 7.68 22.45 17.89
N HIS A 189 8.41 21.41 18.32
CA HIS A 189 9.30 21.43 19.48
C HIS A 189 10.77 21.70 19.13
N GLY A 190 11.04 22.26 17.95
CA GLY A 190 12.35 22.79 17.58
C GLY A 190 13.26 21.81 16.84
N HIS A 191 12.76 20.65 16.39
CA HIS A 191 13.55 19.76 15.54
C HIS A 191 13.82 20.42 14.18
N HIS A 192 15.09 20.46 13.78
CA HIS A 192 15.48 21.04 12.50
C HIS A 192 15.19 20.06 11.35
N ILE A 193 14.50 20.55 10.32
CA ILE A 193 14.23 19.78 9.09
C ILE A 193 15.56 19.27 8.49
N ALA A 194 15.68 17.95 8.41
CA ALA A 194 16.89 17.26 7.94
C ALA A 194 17.13 17.44 6.44
N THR A 195 16.06 17.48 5.62
CA THR A 195 16.19 17.72 4.18
C THR A 195 16.44 19.19 3.88
N LYS A 196 17.63 19.50 3.35
CA LYS A 196 18.00 20.84 2.88
C LYS A 196 18.40 20.80 1.40
N PRO A 197 17.98 21.77 0.57
CA PRO A 197 17.15 22.93 0.92
C PRO A 197 15.65 22.59 1.00
N PHE A 198 14.94 23.12 2.01
CA PHE A 198 13.47 23.08 2.11
C PHE A 198 12.92 24.44 1.65
N ASN A 199 12.96 24.71 0.35
CA ASN A 199 12.46 25.94 -0.25
C ASN A 199 11.58 25.63 -1.47
N TRP A 200 10.84 26.62 -1.99
CA TRP A 200 9.99 26.45 -3.16
C TRP A 200 10.71 25.87 -4.39
N GLY A 201 12.01 26.13 -4.54
CA GLY A 201 12.85 25.56 -5.59
C GLY A 201 13.07 24.05 -5.45
N ALA A 202 13.08 23.52 -4.23
CA ALA A 202 13.26 22.08 -3.96
C ALA A 202 12.04 21.23 -4.32
N PHE A 203 10.85 21.86 -4.36
CA PHE A 203 9.62 21.22 -4.83
C PHE A 203 9.53 21.20 -6.37
N LYS A 204 10.39 21.93 -7.09
CA LYS A 204 10.33 21.98 -8.55
C LYS A 204 10.77 20.64 -9.16
N PRO A 205 9.92 19.99 -9.98
CA PRO A 205 10.31 18.81 -10.72
C PRO A 205 11.48 19.07 -11.67
N SER A 206 12.51 18.22 -11.62
CA SER A 206 13.51 18.16 -12.68
C SER A 206 13.01 17.18 -13.75
N PHE A 207 12.52 17.65 -14.90
CA PHE A 207 12.03 16.79 -16.00
C PHE A 207 13.17 16.02 -16.70
N SER A 208 13.79 15.09 -15.99
CA SER A 208 14.85 14.21 -16.46
C SER A 208 14.32 12.80 -16.72
N LEU A 209 15.08 11.98 -17.43
CA LEU A 209 14.73 10.56 -17.62
C LEU A 209 14.56 9.83 -16.28
N ARG A 210 15.39 10.17 -15.28
CA ARG A 210 15.27 9.63 -13.91
C ARG A 210 13.93 10.02 -13.28
N TYR A 211 13.52 11.28 -13.40
CA TYR A 211 12.23 11.74 -12.88
C TYR A 211 11.06 10.98 -13.52
N PHE A 212 11.03 10.84 -14.85
CA PHE A 212 9.97 10.09 -15.53
C PHE A 212 9.98 8.60 -15.16
N SER A 213 11.16 7.98 -15.06
CA SER A 213 11.29 6.58 -14.62
C SER A 213 10.75 6.37 -13.20
N THR A 214 11.14 7.20 -12.24
CA THR A 214 10.62 7.15 -10.88
C THR A 214 9.12 7.47 -10.84
N THR A 215 8.63 8.37 -11.69
CA THR A 215 7.18 8.67 -11.79
C THR A 215 6.39 7.48 -12.32
N GLY A 216 6.96 6.66 -13.21
CA GLY A 216 6.36 5.39 -13.62
C GLY A 216 6.17 4.42 -12.44
N LEU A 217 7.12 4.38 -11.52
CA LEU A 217 7.01 3.59 -10.28
C LEU A 217 5.96 4.16 -9.32
N LEU A 218 5.75 5.47 -9.29
CA LEU A 218 4.65 6.09 -8.54
C LEU A 218 3.29 5.61 -9.07
N ILE A 219 3.12 5.63 -10.40
CA ILE A 219 1.88 5.15 -11.04
C ILE A 219 1.67 3.68 -10.69
N PHE A 220 2.71 2.84 -10.81
CA PHE A 220 2.63 1.43 -10.42
C PHE A 220 2.18 1.24 -8.97
N ALA A 221 2.74 2.00 -8.02
CA ALA A 221 2.39 1.94 -6.60
C ALA A 221 1.00 2.50 -6.25
N MET A 222 0.28 3.09 -7.21
CA MET A 222 -1.09 3.61 -7.02
C MET A 222 -2.12 2.91 -7.89
N SER A 223 -1.67 1.96 -8.73
CA SER A 223 -2.54 1.07 -9.50
C SER A 223 -3.13 0.01 -8.59
N GLY A 224 -4.35 -0.43 -8.88
CA GLY A 224 -4.99 -1.54 -8.17
C GLY A 224 -6.41 -1.30 -7.68
N ALA A 225 -6.99 -0.09 -7.84
CA ALA A 225 -8.39 0.19 -7.44
C ALA A 225 -9.45 -0.76 -8.05
N GLU A 226 -9.11 -1.44 -9.15
CA GLU A 226 -9.93 -2.50 -9.74
C GLU A 226 -10.02 -3.77 -8.86
N LEU A 227 -9.10 -3.97 -7.92
CA LEU A 227 -9.05 -5.13 -7.03
C LEU A 227 -10.20 -5.16 -6.04
N ALA A 228 -10.81 -4.00 -5.75
CA ALA A 228 -12.02 -3.93 -4.94
C ALA A 228 -13.28 -4.45 -5.67
N ALA A 229 -13.25 -4.57 -7.01
CA ALA A 229 -14.44 -4.86 -7.80
C ALA A 229 -15.10 -6.23 -7.53
N PRO A 230 -14.35 -7.33 -7.37
CA PRO A 230 -14.96 -8.63 -7.03
C PRO A 230 -15.71 -8.63 -5.69
N TYR A 231 -15.49 -7.63 -4.84
CA TYR A 231 -16.12 -7.51 -3.53
C TYR A 231 -17.43 -6.71 -3.55
N ILE A 232 -17.78 -6.08 -4.68
CA ILE A 232 -19.04 -5.33 -4.86
C ILE A 232 -20.25 -6.22 -4.58
N VAL A 233 -20.22 -7.48 -5.03
CA VAL A 233 -21.31 -8.44 -4.83
C VAL A 233 -21.52 -8.83 -3.37
N GLN A 234 -20.54 -8.54 -2.52
CA GLN A 234 -20.57 -8.80 -1.07
C GLN A 234 -21.00 -7.57 -0.26
N MET A 235 -21.33 -6.45 -0.93
CA MET A 235 -21.87 -5.24 -0.28
C MET A 235 -23.38 -5.33 -0.11
N ARG A 236 -23.91 -4.64 0.90
CA ARG A 236 -25.36 -4.57 1.15
C ARG A 236 -26.03 -3.63 0.17
N ASP A 237 -25.42 -2.47 -0.07
CA ASP A 237 -25.92 -1.46 -1.01
C ASP A 237 -24.79 -0.92 -1.90
N PRO A 238 -24.34 -1.72 -2.89
CA PRO A 238 -23.11 -1.42 -3.63
C PRO A 238 -23.17 -0.06 -4.34
N LYS A 239 -24.36 0.38 -4.77
CA LYS A 239 -24.56 1.65 -5.49
C LYS A 239 -24.10 2.87 -4.69
N TYR A 240 -24.26 2.85 -3.36
CA TYR A 240 -23.85 3.95 -2.48
C TYR A 240 -22.63 3.63 -1.63
N GLU A 241 -22.39 2.35 -1.34
CA GLU A 241 -21.27 1.88 -0.52
C GLU A 241 -19.96 1.83 -1.30
N PHE A 242 -19.97 1.36 -2.55
CA PHE A 242 -18.75 1.25 -3.34
C PHE A 242 -18.10 2.59 -3.66
N PRO A 243 -18.84 3.64 -4.08
CA PRO A 243 -18.24 4.97 -4.29
C PRO A 243 -17.63 5.54 -3.00
N LYS A 244 -18.22 5.29 -1.82
CA LYS A 244 -17.65 5.76 -0.54
C LYS A 244 -16.33 5.06 -0.25
N ALA A 245 -16.24 3.75 -0.50
CA ALA A 245 -15.00 3.01 -0.34
C ALA A 245 -13.88 3.57 -1.24
N MET A 246 -14.20 3.86 -2.50
CA MET A 246 -13.25 4.41 -3.48
C MET A 246 -12.78 5.84 -3.13
N TRP A 247 -13.67 6.67 -2.59
CA TRP A 247 -13.27 7.98 -2.07
C TRP A 247 -12.40 7.87 -0.81
N MET A 248 -12.73 6.97 0.10
CA MET A 248 -11.91 6.71 1.29
C MET A 248 -10.51 6.23 0.89
N LEU A 249 -10.41 5.30 -0.05
CA LEU A 249 -9.14 4.87 -0.65
C LEU A 249 -8.35 6.08 -1.18
N ALA A 250 -8.93 6.90 -2.06
CA ALA A 250 -8.23 8.03 -2.66
C ALA A 250 -7.74 9.04 -1.61
N LEU A 251 -8.54 9.30 -0.58
CA LEU A 251 -8.17 10.20 0.53
C LEU A 251 -7.05 9.60 1.39
N MET A 252 -7.11 8.31 1.72
CA MET A 252 -6.07 7.63 2.49
C MET A 252 -4.74 7.57 1.72
N THR A 253 -4.80 7.24 0.43
CA THR A 253 -3.65 7.25 -0.48
C THR A 253 -3.04 8.64 -0.58
N GLY A 254 -3.85 9.68 -0.79
CA GLY A 254 -3.41 11.06 -0.81
C GLY A 254 -2.78 11.49 0.51
N PHE A 255 -3.38 11.10 1.64
CA PHE A 255 -2.85 11.40 2.96
C PHE A 255 -1.47 10.77 3.18
N LEU A 256 -1.36 9.45 2.96
CA LEU A 256 -0.11 8.71 3.11
C LEU A 256 0.98 9.25 2.20
N THR A 257 0.69 9.39 0.91
CA THR A 257 1.71 9.80 -0.08
C THR A 257 2.20 11.23 0.14
N ILE A 258 1.30 12.18 0.41
CA ILE A 258 1.66 13.60 0.54
C ILE A 258 2.25 13.87 1.93
N PHE A 259 1.49 13.58 2.99
CA PHE A 259 1.93 13.90 4.35
C PHE A 259 3.01 12.95 4.83
N GLY A 260 2.95 11.67 4.47
CA GLY A 260 4.03 10.73 4.79
C GLY A 260 5.35 11.14 4.15
N THR A 261 5.34 11.57 2.88
CA THR A 261 6.58 12.04 2.25
C THR A 261 7.10 13.35 2.86
N LEU A 262 6.20 14.28 3.21
CA LEU A 262 6.59 15.51 3.92
C LEU A 262 7.20 15.18 5.29
N ALA A 263 6.59 14.28 6.06
CA ALA A 263 7.12 13.79 7.33
C ALA A 263 8.48 13.12 7.17
N LEU A 264 8.66 12.31 6.13
CA LEU A 264 9.93 11.69 5.82
C LEU A 264 11.02 12.74 5.54
N ALA A 265 10.68 13.81 4.84
CA ALA A 265 11.61 14.91 4.57
C ALA A 265 12.07 15.67 5.82
N MET A 266 11.27 15.64 6.91
CA MET A 266 11.62 16.29 8.18
C MET A 266 12.78 15.57 8.89
N PHE A 267 12.88 14.24 8.77
CA PHE A 267 13.85 13.44 9.54
C PHE A 267 14.91 12.75 8.69
N SER A 268 14.60 12.42 7.44
CA SER A 268 15.53 11.73 6.55
C SER A 268 16.11 12.71 5.56
N ASN A 269 17.43 12.89 5.56
CA ASN A 269 18.11 13.65 4.52
C ASN A 269 18.10 12.83 3.22
N ALA A 270 17.33 13.26 2.21
CA ALA A 270 17.21 12.62 0.91
C ALA A 270 18.55 12.23 0.23
N HIS A 271 19.66 12.87 0.60
CA HIS A 271 20.98 12.67 0.01
C HIS A 271 21.88 11.64 0.72
N HIS A 272 21.52 11.14 1.91
CA HIS A 272 22.30 10.16 2.69
C HIS A 272 21.46 8.94 3.08
N ILE A 273 20.76 8.38 2.10
CA ILE A 273 19.84 7.26 2.30
C ILE A 273 20.45 5.99 1.68
N PRO A 274 20.59 4.87 2.43
CA PRO A 274 21.13 3.61 1.89
C PRO A 274 20.35 3.12 0.66
N HIS A 275 21.02 2.43 -0.27
CA HIS A 275 20.41 1.93 -1.52
C HIS A 275 19.21 0.97 -1.33
N ASP A 276 19.04 0.42 -0.13
CA ASP A 276 18.02 -0.57 0.21
C ASP A 276 16.80 0.04 0.96
N PHE A 277 16.54 1.34 0.76
CA PHE A 277 15.59 2.10 1.58
C PHE A 277 14.12 1.72 1.37
N LYS A 278 13.75 1.11 0.23
CA LYS A 278 12.38 0.65 0.01
C LYS A 278 11.97 -0.37 1.09
N MET A 279 12.78 -1.42 1.28
CA MET A 279 12.47 -2.49 2.25
C MET A 279 12.82 -2.13 3.70
N LYS A 280 13.76 -1.19 3.94
CA LYS A 280 14.19 -0.78 5.29
C LYS A 280 13.54 0.50 5.81
N GLY A 281 12.89 1.23 4.91
CA GLY A 281 12.40 2.57 5.12
C GLY A 281 11.53 2.72 6.36
N PRO A 282 10.47 1.90 6.50
CA PRO A 282 9.58 1.98 7.65
C PRO A 282 10.32 1.93 9.00
N TYR A 283 11.16 0.91 9.18
CA TYR A 283 11.91 0.70 10.43
C TYR A 283 12.89 1.83 10.71
N TYR A 284 13.63 2.28 9.69
CA TYR A 284 14.60 3.37 9.83
C TYR A 284 13.92 4.71 10.11
N ALA A 285 12.78 4.98 9.48
CA ALA A 285 12.02 6.21 9.73
C ALA A 285 11.52 6.30 11.18
N PHE A 286 11.01 5.20 11.74
CA PHE A 286 10.60 5.17 13.14
C PHE A 286 11.80 5.22 14.10
N GLN A 287 12.93 4.60 13.75
CA GLN A 287 14.15 4.71 14.55
C GLN A 287 14.70 6.13 14.58
N LEU A 288 14.84 6.78 13.41
CA LEU A 288 15.25 8.19 13.32
C LEU A 288 14.30 9.11 14.09
N LEU A 289 13.00 8.83 13.98
CA LEU A 289 11.98 9.56 14.72
C LEU A 289 12.16 9.36 16.24
N SER A 290 12.32 8.14 16.74
CA SER A 290 12.52 7.90 18.18
C SER A 290 13.81 8.55 18.70
N GLU A 291 14.91 8.47 17.94
CA GLU A 291 16.18 9.15 18.28
C GLU A 291 15.99 10.67 18.32
N SER A 292 15.24 11.24 17.38
CA SER A 292 14.94 12.68 17.34
C SER A 292 14.07 13.18 18.51
N LEU A 293 13.23 12.30 19.05
CA LEU A 293 12.33 12.58 20.18
C LEU A 293 13.00 12.31 21.54
N GLY A 294 14.23 11.76 21.55
CA GLY A 294 14.91 11.33 22.77
C GLY A 294 14.28 10.11 23.44
N TRP A 295 13.54 9.30 22.67
CA TRP A 295 12.90 8.06 23.12
C TRP A 295 13.70 6.80 22.73
N GLY A 296 14.84 6.99 22.07
CA GLY A 296 15.83 5.96 21.72
C GLY A 296 17.03 6.00 22.66
#